data_AF-A0A352LRI0-F1
#
_entry.id   AF-A0A352LRI0-F1
#
_cell.length_a   1.000
_cell.length_b   1.000
_cell.length_c   1.000
_cell.angle_alpha   90.00
_cell.angle_beta   90.00
_cell.angle_gamma   90.00
#
_symmetry.space_group_name_H-M   'P 1'
#
loop_
_entity.id
_entity.type
_entity.pdbx_description
1 polymer ?
#
loop_
_entity_poly.entity_id
_entity_poly.type
_entity_poly.pdbx_seq_one_letter_code
_entity_poly.pdbx_strand_id
1 'polypeptide(L)'
;MPWALHSTINKRTKNICSWFFCLQAVTISLKYMNKFFKQNLLLISVFITGACVLIIEVVAVRVLSPHYGNTIFTVSSVISVVLAALSIGYYVGGMFADRHPSMRWFFGIILVSGILLLTVHLLGRVILPIMSINLSITMGPLLSSAVLFFLPALLLGTLSPYAIKLQSVQFPDQGVGDVSGKIFFWSTLGSILGSLLSGFVLIPHFGIDYIFIATGTTLFILGFVPLLIFGLEKKQLFRSLLIISLLVFIAISTVQQKVDASVYSKDGIYEKITIYDGAFNERPTRFFQQDKSPSAAMFIDSNNPTDMVYEYTRYYSVYKLFKLDVQNALVIGAGAYSIPKALLEDLPNATVDVSDIEPSLFILSKGYFGLEENQRLHNHIKDGRRFLRDSDKKYDLIFSDVYHSLFSIPVHFTTQEFFTIAKKKLSADGVFIANVVGDLSMQQPSFLMAEIRTFQSVFPNSYFFAVDATQKTGLQNIIFVGYNGNKKIDLYSDQLLSPFTDKLIRIKEFDLSQSPLLTDNYAPVEYLSAKFLQQALGK
;
A
#
# COMPACT_ATOMS: atom_id res chain seq x y z
N MET A 1 36.03 64.82 -50.87
CA MET A 1 36.31 65.59 -49.63
C MET A 1 35.21 66.62 -49.46
N PRO A 2 34.73 66.92 -48.25
CA PRO A 2 34.18 66.09 -47.15
C PRO A 2 32.68 66.48 -46.93
N TRP A 3 31.82 65.93 -46.06
CA TRP A 3 31.86 65.78 -44.60
C TRP A 3 30.64 64.91 -44.21
N ALA A 4 30.87 63.73 -43.63
CA ALA A 4 29.86 62.85 -43.06
C ALA A 4 30.09 62.82 -41.54
N LEU A 5 29.32 63.59 -40.77
CA LEU A 5 29.47 63.68 -39.31
C LEU A 5 28.15 64.13 -38.64
N HIS A 6 27.02 63.43 -38.86
CA HIS A 6 25.81 63.77 -38.07
C HIS A 6 24.75 62.67 -37.82
N SER A 7 25.03 61.37 -37.99
CA SER A 7 23.98 60.34 -37.80
C SER A 7 24.20 59.29 -36.70
N THR A 8 25.34 59.30 -36.00
CA THR A 8 25.69 58.20 -35.06
C THR A 8 25.36 58.44 -33.59
N ILE A 9 24.90 59.63 -33.20
CA ILE A 9 24.60 59.94 -31.78
C ILE A 9 23.15 59.56 -31.40
N ASN A 10 22.20 59.53 -32.33
CA ASN A 10 20.77 59.39 -32.00
C ASN A 10 20.26 57.92 -31.91
N LYS A 11 21.05 56.93 -32.36
CA LYS A 11 20.71 55.50 -32.24
C LYS A 11 21.18 54.85 -30.94
N ARG A 12 22.26 55.36 -30.31
CA ARG A 12 22.75 54.85 -29.02
C ARG A 12 21.84 55.26 -27.85
N THR A 13 21.28 56.47 -27.87
CA THR A 13 20.36 56.98 -26.83
C THR A 13 19.01 56.26 -26.83
N LYS A 14 18.45 55.92 -27.99
CA LYS A 14 17.19 55.14 -28.07
C LYS A 14 17.32 53.69 -27.58
N ASN A 15 18.44 53.01 -27.84
CA ASN A 15 18.67 51.65 -27.34
C ASN A 15 18.92 51.61 -25.82
N ILE A 16 19.57 52.64 -25.25
CA ILE A 16 19.76 52.76 -23.80
C ILE A 16 18.43 53.04 -23.09
N CYS A 17 17.56 53.89 -23.65
CA CYS A 17 16.21 54.13 -23.13
C CYS A 17 15.34 52.86 -23.17
N SER A 18 15.38 52.09 -24.26
CA SER A 18 14.65 50.82 -24.40
C SER A 18 15.09 49.76 -23.37
N TRP A 19 16.39 49.65 -23.10
CA TRP A 19 16.91 48.76 -22.06
C TRP A 19 16.53 49.23 -20.65
N PHE A 20 16.55 50.54 -20.39
CA PHE A 20 16.10 51.10 -19.11
C PHE A 20 14.61 50.87 -18.85
N PHE A 21 13.75 51.01 -19.86
CA PHE A 21 12.32 50.71 -19.74
C PHE A 21 12.05 49.21 -19.57
N CYS A 22 12.83 48.34 -20.20
CA CYS A 22 12.70 46.89 -20.04
C CYS A 22 13.19 46.42 -18.65
N LEU A 23 14.30 46.99 -18.14
CA LEU A 23 14.77 46.79 -16.77
C LEU A 23 13.81 47.37 -15.73
N GLN A 24 13.18 48.53 -16.00
CA GLN A 24 12.13 49.09 -15.16
C GLN A 24 10.86 48.23 -15.17
N ALA A 25 10.42 47.73 -16.33
CA ALA A 25 9.27 46.83 -16.41
C ALA A 25 9.52 45.49 -15.70
N VAL A 26 10.73 44.92 -15.82
CA VAL A 26 11.15 43.71 -15.08
C VAL A 26 11.26 44.00 -13.59
N THR A 27 11.81 45.13 -13.16
CA THR A 27 11.89 45.49 -11.73
C THR A 27 10.55 45.90 -11.12
N ILE A 28 9.62 46.47 -11.90
CA ILE A 28 8.24 46.76 -11.49
C ILE A 28 7.44 45.45 -11.40
N SER A 29 7.56 44.55 -12.38
CA SER A 29 6.96 43.20 -12.34
C SER A 29 7.51 42.38 -11.16
N LEU A 30 8.83 42.44 -10.92
CA LEU A 30 9.46 41.87 -9.72
C LEU A 30 8.97 42.54 -8.44
N LYS A 31 8.74 43.86 -8.39
CA LYS A 31 8.18 44.56 -7.22
C LYS A 31 6.73 44.17 -6.94
N TYR A 32 5.89 44.06 -7.96
CA TYR A 32 4.50 43.63 -7.85
C TYR A 32 4.38 42.15 -7.47
N MET A 33 5.18 41.27 -8.08
CA MET A 33 5.35 39.89 -7.64
C MET A 33 5.83 39.83 -6.19
N ASN A 34 6.79 40.65 -5.78
CA ASN A 34 7.31 40.68 -4.40
C ASN A 34 6.26 41.18 -3.39
N LYS A 35 5.34 42.07 -3.79
CA LYS A 35 4.20 42.49 -2.95
C LYS A 35 3.10 41.42 -2.86
N PHE A 36 2.75 40.80 -3.99
CA PHE A 36 1.79 39.68 -4.04
C PHE A 36 2.29 38.46 -3.25
N PHE A 37 3.56 38.07 -3.46
CA PHE A 37 4.20 37.00 -2.69
C PHE A 37 4.22 37.36 -1.21
N LYS A 38 4.68 38.56 -0.80
CA LYS A 38 4.68 38.91 0.63
C LYS A 38 3.28 38.88 1.29
N GLN A 39 2.22 39.15 0.54
CA GLN A 39 0.85 39.13 1.06
C GLN A 39 0.24 37.71 1.12
N ASN A 40 0.55 36.86 0.14
CA ASN A 40 -0.06 35.53 0.02
C ASN A 40 0.87 34.37 0.42
N LEU A 41 2.15 34.64 0.70
CA LEU A 41 3.16 33.62 1.02
C LEU A 41 2.74 32.76 2.21
N LEU A 42 2.14 33.35 3.24
CA LEU A 42 1.66 32.63 4.40
C LEU A 42 0.56 31.63 4.02
N LEU A 43 -0.43 32.06 3.25
CA LEU A 43 -1.56 31.23 2.81
C LEU A 43 -1.09 30.10 1.87
N ILE A 44 -0.21 30.42 0.92
CA ILE A 44 0.41 29.43 0.03
C ILE A 44 1.22 28.41 0.83
N SER A 45 1.97 28.87 1.84
CA SER A 45 2.78 27.98 2.67
C SER A 45 1.89 27.03 3.46
N VAL A 46 0.83 27.54 4.09
CA VAL A 46 -0.16 26.73 4.82
C VAL A 46 -0.81 25.68 3.91
N PHE A 47 -1.21 26.08 2.69
CA PHE A 47 -1.75 25.17 1.69
C PHE A 47 -0.77 24.04 1.33
N ILE A 48 0.48 24.38 1.00
CA ILE A 48 1.50 23.38 0.64
C ILE A 48 1.81 22.48 1.83
N THR A 49 1.95 23.04 3.03
CA THR A 49 2.24 22.23 4.23
C THR A 49 1.08 21.30 4.58
N GLY A 50 -0.17 21.73 4.40
CA GLY A 50 -1.35 20.87 4.57
C GLY A 50 -1.34 19.71 3.57
N ALA A 51 -1.04 20.00 2.30
CA ALA A 51 -0.87 18.96 1.28
C ALA A 51 0.24 17.97 1.65
N CYS A 52 1.40 18.46 2.09
CA CYS A 52 2.51 17.61 2.51
C CYS A 52 2.17 16.72 3.70
N VAL A 53 1.46 17.23 4.72
CA VAL A 53 1.03 16.41 5.88
C VAL A 53 0.24 15.20 5.41
N LEU A 54 -0.76 15.40 4.54
CA LEU A 54 -1.61 14.31 4.05
C LEU A 54 -0.89 13.38 3.08
N ILE A 55 0.03 13.90 2.25
CA ILE A 55 0.90 13.05 1.42
C ILE A 55 1.74 12.13 2.32
N ILE A 56 2.37 12.68 3.36
CA ILE A 56 3.19 11.90 4.30
C ILE A 56 2.35 10.86 5.03
N GLU A 57 1.15 11.21 5.49
CA GLU A 57 0.27 10.27 6.20
C GLU A 57 -0.14 9.08 5.33
N VAL A 58 -0.53 9.32 4.07
CA VAL A 58 -0.87 8.25 3.12
C VAL A 58 0.35 7.39 2.78
N VAL A 59 1.51 8.02 2.56
CA VAL A 59 2.76 7.32 2.21
C VAL A 59 3.33 6.55 3.41
N ALA A 60 3.15 7.03 4.64
CA ALA A 60 3.62 6.38 5.86
C ALA A 60 3.04 4.97 6.03
N VAL A 61 1.77 4.76 5.69
CA VAL A 61 1.17 3.41 5.67
C VAL A 61 1.96 2.51 4.73
N ARG A 62 2.25 3.00 3.51
CA ARG A 62 3.00 2.25 2.49
C ARG A 62 4.45 1.96 2.86
N VAL A 63 5.08 2.84 3.65
CA VAL A 63 6.43 2.60 4.19
C VAL A 63 6.43 1.47 5.22
N LEU A 64 5.35 1.33 6.00
CA LEU A 64 5.24 0.29 7.04
C LEU A 64 4.74 -1.05 6.48
N SER A 65 3.94 -1.07 5.42
CA SER A 65 3.32 -2.29 4.87
C SER A 65 4.34 -3.40 4.54
N PRO A 66 5.50 -3.15 3.92
CA PRO A 66 6.51 -4.21 3.69
C PRO A 66 7.05 -4.89 4.96
N HIS A 67 6.90 -4.24 6.12
CA HIS A 67 7.44 -4.70 7.39
C HIS A 67 6.40 -5.34 8.32
N TYR A 68 5.16 -4.85 8.25
CA TYR A 68 4.06 -5.24 9.15
C TYR A 68 2.78 -5.68 8.43
N GLY A 69 2.73 -5.59 7.10
CA GLY A 69 1.55 -5.84 6.28
C GLY A 69 0.60 -4.64 6.19
N ASN A 70 -0.23 -4.62 5.15
CA ASN A 70 -1.30 -3.63 4.97
C ASN A 70 -2.56 -4.02 5.77
N THR A 71 -2.57 -3.69 7.06
CA THR A 71 -3.64 -4.08 8.01
C THR A 71 -4.31 -2.88 8.66
N ILE A 72 -5.47 -3.08 9.30
CA ILE A 72 -6.13 -2.10 10.17
C ILE A 72 -5.21 -1.63 11.30
N PHE A 73 -4.29 -2.47 11.79
CA PHE A 73 -3.34 -2.10 12.82
C PHE A 73 -2.32 -1.10 12.27
N THR A 74 -1.80 -1.33 11.07
CA THR A 74 -0.87 -0.42 10.40
C THR A 74 -1.52 0.93 10.12
N VAL A 75 -2.70 0.92 9.49
CA VAL A 75 -3.43 2.15 9.14
C VAL A 75 -3.82 2.94 10.40
N SER A 76 -4.44 2.28 11.38
CA SER A 76 -4.87 2.94 12.63
C SER A 76 -3.69 3.49 13.43
N SER A 77 -2.55 2.79 13.43
CA SER A 77 -1.32 3.24 14.10
C SER A 77 -0.74 4.50 13.50
N VAL A 78 -0.68 4.59 12.16
CA VAL A 78 -0.18 5.78 11.47
C VAL A 78 -1.10 6.97 11.75
N ILE A 79 -2.43 6.80 11.56
CA ILE A 79 -3.41 7.87 11.81
C ILE A 79 -3.34 8.34 13.26
N SER A 80 -3.33 7.41 14.24
CA SER A 80 -3.32 7.77 15.67
C SER A 80 -2.08 8.57 16.04
N VAL A 81 -0.90 8.14 15.57
CA VAL A 81 0.36 8.82 15.87
C VAL A 81 0.42 10.19 15.20
N VAL A 82 0.05 10.28 13.93
CA VAL A 82 0.07 11.55 13.19
C VAL A 82 -0.91 12.54 13.81
N LEU A 83 -2.14 12.13 14.12
CA LEU A 83 -3.13 12.98 14.79
C LEU A 83 -2.70 13.39 16.21
N ALA A 84 -2.13 12.48 16.99
CA ALA A 84 -1.61 12.80 18.32
C ALA A 84 -0.46 13.82 18.25
N ALA A 85 0.47 13.61 17.32
CA ALA A 85 1.58 14.53 17.07
C ALA A 85 1.09 15.91 16.62
N LEU A 86 0.16 15.96 15.65
CA LEU A 86 -0.46 17.19 15.18
C LEU A 86 -1.19 17.92 16.32
N SER A 87 -1.96 17.20 17.16
CA SER A 87 -2.66 17.77 18.31
C SER A 87 -1.71 18.44 19.30
N ILE A 88 -0.62 17.76 19.66
CA ILE A 88 0.44 18.32 20.51
C ILE A 88 1.11 19.51 19.81
N GLY A 89 1.35 19.39 18.51
CA GLY A 89 1.87 20.44 17.65
C GLY A 89 0.99 21.69 17.64
N TYR A 90 -0.34 21.55 17.57
CA TYR A 90 -1.27 22.68 17.63
C TYR A 90 -1.15 23.42 18.95
N TYR A 91 -1.10 22.69 20.07
CA TYR A 91 -0.98 23.29 21.39
C TYR A 91 0.37 24.00 21.58
N VAL A 92 1.48 23.31 21.32
CA VAL A 92 2.85 23.85 21.45
C VAL A 92 3.08 24.99 20.47
N GLY A 93 2.58 24.86 19.24
CA GLY A 93 2.68 25.87 18.19
C GLY A 93 1.97 27.16 18.56
N GLY A 94 0.78 27.09 19.14
CA GLY A 94 0.06 28.27 19.65
C GLY A 94 0.84 29.00 20.75
N MET A 95 1.31 28.25 21.76
CA MET A 95 2.14 28.81 22.83
C MET A 95 3.43 29.46 22.32
N PHE A 96 4.10 28.80 21.37
CA PHE A 96 5.34 29.29 20.78
C PHE A 96 5.12 30.54 19.91
N ALA A 97 4.03 30.55 19.15
CA ALA A 97 3.65 31.70 18.32
C ALA A 97 3.34 32.93 19.16
N ASP A 98 2.68 32.77 20.31
CA ASP A 98 2.40 33.89 21.22
C ASP A 98 3.67 34.52 21.79
N ARG A 99 4.68 33.70 22.12
CA ARG A 99 5.94 34.19 22.70
C ARG A 99 6.87 34.82 21.66
N HIS A 100 6.93 34.25 20.46
CA HIS A 100 7.91 34.64 19.44
C HIS A 100 7.29 34.78 18.06
N PRO A 101 6.32 35.69 17.82
CA PRO A 101 5.65 35.81 16.51
C PRO A 101 6.60 36.34 15.44
N SER A 102 7.19 35.45 14.64
CA SER A 102 8.20 35.80 13.64
C SER A 102 8.13 34.90 12.41
N MET A 103 8.17 35.51 11.22
CA MET A 103 8.25 34.79 9.95
C MET A 103 9.50 33.89 9.89
N ARG A 104 10.61 34.27 10.54
CA ARG A 104 11.83 33.44 10.57
C ARG A 104 11.60 32.11 11.29
N TRP A 105 10.83 32.13 12.37
CA TRP A 105 10.53 30.90 13.12
C TRP A 105 9.53 30.03 12.35
N PHE A 106 8.49 30.62 11.76
CA PHE A 106 7.55 29.89 10.91
C PHE A 106 8.25 29.13 9.77
N PHE A 107 9.06 29.82 8.96
CA PHE A 107 9.79 29.17 7.87
C PHE A 107 10.93 28.27 8.36
N GLY A 108 11.52 28.57 9.53
CA GLY A 108 12.50 27.71 10.19
C GLY A 108 11.90 26.36 10.59
N ILE A 109 10.68 26.33 11.12
CA ILE A 109 9.98 25.09 11.45
C ILE A 109 9.67 24.28 10.17
N ILE A 110 9.21 24.92 9.10
CA ILE A 110 8.97 24.26 7.80
C ILE A 110 10.27 23.64 7.28
N LEU A 111 11.38 24.38 7.33
CA LEU A 111 12.71 23.91 6.92
C LEU A 111 13.14 22.66 7.70
N VAL A 112 13.07 22.72 9.04
CA VAL A 112 13.44 21.60 9.92
C VAL A 112 12.53 20.39 9.68
N SER A 113 11.24 20.61 9.44
CA SER A 113 10.29 19.55 9.10
C SER A 113 10.68 18.83 7.81
N GLY A 114 11.07 19.58 6.77
CA GLY A 114 11.58 19.00 5.51
C GLY A 114 12.86 18.18 5.70
N ILE A 115 13.82 18.68 6.50
CA ILE A 115 15.06 17.96 6.83
C ILE A 115 14.77 16.68 7.62
N LEU A 116 13.90 16.76 8.63
CA LEU A 116 13.52 15.60 9.43
C LEU A 116 12.83 14.56 8.57
N LEU A 117 11.96 14.98 7.65
CA LEU A 117 11.34 14.03 6.73
C LEU A 117 12.39 13.34 5.86
N LEU A 118 13.30 14.07 5.23
CA LEU A 118 14.41 13.45 4.49
C LEU A 118 15.26 12.51 5.37
N THR A 119 15.43 12.83 6.65
CA THR A 119 16.14 11.98 7.62
C THR A 119 15.35 10.72 7.98
N VAL A 120 14.03 10.83 8.14
CA VAL A 120 13.12 9.71 8.43
C VAL A 120 13.14 8.69 7.31
N HIS A 121 13.27 9.12 6.06
CA HIS A 121 13.48 8.21 4.92
C HIS A 121 14.70 7.31 5.12
N LEU A 122 15.82 7.90 5.54
CA LEU A 122 17.09 7.20 5.76
C LEU A 122 17.00 6.29 6.99
N LEU A 123 16.45 6.82 8.08
CA LEU A 123 16.26 6.07 9.32
C LEU A 123 15.31 4.89 9.12
N GLY A 124 14.24 5.06 8.35
CA GLY A 124 13.27 4.01 8.06
C GLY A 124 13.93 2.77 7.46
N ARG A 125 14.87 2.94 6.53
CA ARG A 125 15.61 1.84 5.91
C ARG A 125 16.46 1.02 6.88
N VAL A 126 16.93 1.63 7.97
CA VAL A 126 17.77 0.96 8.99
C VAL A 126 16.92 0.43 10.14
N ILE A 127 16.00 1.25 10.63
CA ILE A 127 15.21 0.99 11.84
C ILE A 127 14.10 -0.02 11.57
N LEU A 128 13.39 0.08 10.44
CA LEU A 128 12.22 -0.77 10.17
C LEU A 128 12.56 -2.27 10.08
N PRO A 129 13.63 -2.71 9.36
CA PRO A 129 14.00 -4.12 9.37
C PRO A 129 14.24 -4.65 10.78
N ILE A 130 14.97 -3.90 11.62
CA ILE A 130 15.30 -4.28 12.99
C ILE A 130 14.04 -4.34 13.86
N MET A 131 13.19 -3.31 13.81
CA MET A 131 11.95 -3.26 14.60
C MET A 131 10.95 -4.32 14.15
N SER A 132 10.87 -4.63 12.86
CA SER A 132 9.91 -5.60 12.30
C SER A 132 10.20 -7.06 12.66
N ILE A 133 11.43 -7.36 13.10
CA ILE A 133 11.82 -8.69 13.59
C ILE A 133 11.49 -8.83 15.08
N ASN A 134 11.66 -7.75 15.84
CA ASN A 134 11.56 -7.75 17.30
C ASN A 134 10.17 -7.42 17.84
N LEU A 135 9.33 -6.75 17.05
CA LEU A 135 7.99 -6.32 17.47
C LEU A 135 6.90 -7.16 16.80
N SER A 136 5.77 -7.29 17.49
CA SER A 136 4.58 -7.97 16.99
C SER A 136 3.93 -7.19 15.83
N ILE A 137 3.07 -7.86 15.06
CA ILE A 137 2.31 -7.24 13.97
C ILE A 137 1.26 -6.23 14.47
N THR A 138 0.90 -6.28 15.75
CA THR A 138 -0.10 -5.38 16.36
C THR A 138 0.55 -4.13 16.98
N MET A 139 1.62 -4.30 17.77
CA MET A 139 2.30 -3.19 18.46
C MET A 139 3.41 -2.56 17.60
N GLY A 140 4.02 -3.34 16.71
CA GLY A 140 5.11 -2.92 15.85
C GLY A 140 4.80 -1.70 14.98
N PRO A 141 3.65 -1.63 14.29
CA PRO A 141 3.28 -0.46 13.52
C PRO A 141 3.15 0.81 14.37
N LEU A 142 2.57 0.71 15.57
CA LEU A 142 2.38 1.83 16.49
C LEU A 142 3.71 2.43 16.97
N LEU A 143 4.64 1.57 17.41
CA LEU A 143 5.94 2.02 17.87
C LEU A 143 6.80 2.54 16.72
N SER A 144 6.75 1.90 15.55
CA SER A 144 7.49 2.33 14.37
C SER A 144 6.99 3.67 13.83
N SER A 145 5.66 3.85 13.77
CA SER A 145 5.09 5.13 13.35
C SER A 145 5.42 6.24 14.36
N ALA A 146 5.39 5.95 15.66
CA ALA A 146 5.79 6.89 16.70
C ALA A 146 7.27 7.33 16.54
N VAL A 147 8.18 6.39 16.31
CA VAL A 147 9.60 6.70 16.14
C VAL A 147 9.86 7.52 14.87
N LEU A 148 9.19 7.19 13.76
CA LEU A 148 9.48 7.78 12.46
C LEU A 148 8.70 9.07 12.20
N PHE A 149 7.40 9.12 12.49
CA PHE A 149 6.52 10.19 12.02
C PHE A 149 6.07 11.16 13.11
N PHE A 150 6.21 10.83 14.39
CA PHE A 150 5.73 11.70 15.47
C PHE A 150 6.41 13.07 15.45
N LEU A 151 7.75 13.13 15.36
CA LEU A 151 8.46 14.40 15.42
C LEU A 151 8.21 15.30 14.17
N PRO A 152 8.30 14.80 12.92
CA PRO A 152 7.93 15.57 11.75
C PRO A 152 6.48 16.07 11.78
N ALA A 153 5.53 15.20 12.15
CA ALA A 153 4.11 15.57 12.23
C ALA A 153 3.86 16.61 13.33
N LEU A 154 4.52 16.51 14.48
CA LEU A 154 4.42 17.49 15.56
C LEU A 154 4.85 18.87 15.09
N LEU A 155 5.99 18.97 14.41
CA LEU A 155 6.47 20.25 13.89
C LEU A 155 5.52 20.84 12.83
N LEU A 156 5.04 20.01 11.90
CA LEU A 156 4.05 20.45 10.90
C LEU A 156 2.74 20.90 11.57
N GLY A 157 2.33 20.26 12.67
CA GLY A 157 1.18 20.65 13.48
C GLY A 157 1.30 22.05 14.05
N THR A 158 2.51 22.51 14.37
CA THR A 158 2.69 23.88 14.91
C THR A 158 2.31 24.99 13.92
N LEU A 159 2.30 24.71 12.61
CA LEU A 159 2.23 25.74 11.57
C LEU A 159 0.88 26.44 11.49
N SER A 160 -0.24 25.73 11.66
CA SER A 160 -1.58 26.32 11.59
C SER A 160 -1.80 27.41 12.66
N PRO A 161 -1.66 27.14 13.98
CA PRO A 161 -1.82 28.19 14.99
C PRO A 161 -0.75 29.28 14.88
N TYR A 162 0.46 28.93 14.43
CA TYR A 162 1.51 29.91 14.20
C TYR A 162 1.16 30.89 13.07
N ALA A 163 0.61 30.39 11.96
CA ALA A 163 0.12 31.22 10.87
C ALA A 163 -1.04 32.12 11.30
N ILE A 164 -1.97 31.60 12.11
CA ILE A 164 -3.07 32.41 12.69
C ILE A 164 -2.50 33.59 13.49
N LYS A 165 -1.51 33.34 14.35
CA LYS A 165 -0.88 34.39 15.15
C LYS A 165 -0.14 35.41 14.29
N LEU A 166 0.62 34.98 13.29
CA LEU A 166 1.30 35.88 12.37
C LEU A 166 0.32 36.78 11.61
N GLN A 167 -0.79 36.20 11.14
CA GLN A 167 -1.78 36.93 10.37
C GLN A 167 -2.60 37.89 11.25
N SER A 168 -2.90 37.53 12.50
CA SER A 168 -3.59 38.44 13.43
C SER A 168 -2.72 39.63 13.84
N VAL A 169 -1.40 39.45 13.96
CA VAL A 169 -0.45 40.55 14.20
C VAL A 169 -0.33 41.45 12.96
N GLN A 170 -0.38 40.86 11.75
CA GLN A 170 -0.24 41.60 10.49
C GLN A 170 -1.51 42.39 10.11
N PHE A 171 -2.69 41.88 10.46
CA PHE A 171 -3.98 42.51 10.17
C PHE A 171 -4.84 42.65 11.45
N PRO A 172 -4.51 43.60 12.34
CA PRO A 172 -5.19 43.76 13.64
C PRO A 172 -6.70 44.07 13.51
N ASP A 173 -7.12 44.67 12.39
CA ASP A 173 -8.51 45.04 12.12
C ASP A 173 -9.38 43.84 11.71
N GLN A 174 -8.78 42.69 11.38
CA GLN A 174 -9.52 41.46 11.06
C GLN A 174 -9.85 40.70 12.34
N GLY A 175 -11.10 40.27 12.47
CA GLY A 175 -11.53 39.43 13.59
C GLY A 175 -10.79 38.10 13.61
N VAL A 176 -10.47 37.59 14.82
CA VAL A 176 -9.75 36.32 15.01
C VAL A 176 -10.44 35.14 14.29
N GLY A 177 -11.77 35.17 14.21
CA GLY A 177 -12.55 34.15 13.47
C GLY A 177 -12.35 34.19 11.94
N ASP A 178 -12.20 35.38 11.33
CA ASP A 178 -11.94 35.50 9.89
C ASP A 178 -10.52 35.04 9.55
N VAL A 179 -9.54 35.42 10.37
CA VAL A 179 -8.16 34.99 10.22
C VAL A 179 -8.03 33.47 10.37
N SER A 180 -8.59 32.89 11.44
CA SER A 180 -8.53 31.45 11.66
C SER A 180 -9.27 30.68 10.57
N GLY A 181 -10.47 31.15 10.17
CA GLY A 181 -11.25 30.57 9.07
C GLY A 181 -10.47 30.50 7.76
N LYS A 182 -9.80 31.60 7.36
CA LYS A 182 -8.96 31.63 6.15
C LYS A 182 -7.80 30.65 6.21
N ILE A 183 -7.09 30.57 7.34
CA ILE A 183 -5.98 29.63 7.52
C ILE A 183 -6.47 28.18 7.43
N PHE A 184 -7.55 27.83 8.12
CA PHE A 184 -8.12 26.49 8.08
C PHE A 184 -8.64 26.12 6.68
N PHE A 185 -9.25 27.06 5.95
CA PHE A 185 -9.69 26.83 4.58
C PHE A 185 -8.52 26.41 3.67
N TRP A 186 -7.45 27.21 3.63
CA TRP A 186 -6.31 26.93 2.76
C TRP A 186 -5.54 25.68 3.18
N SER A 187 -5.40 25.45 4.49
CA SER A 187 -4.79 24.23 5.03
C SER A 187 -5.57 22.99 4.60
N THR A 188 -6.89 23.01 4.82
CA THR A 188 -7.77 21.87 4.51
C THR A 188 -7.86 21.62 3.01
N LEU A 189 -7.94 22.67 2.18
CA LEU A 189 -7.92 22.53 0.72
C LEU A 189 -6.61 21.91 0.23
N GLY A 190 -5.48 22.34 0.81
CA GLY A 190 -4.18 21.73 0.58
C GLY A 190 -4.17 20.26 0.95
N SER A 191 -4.63 19.91 2.14
CA SER A 191 -4.75 18.53 2.63
C SER A 191 -5.60 17.64 1.73
N ILE A 192 -6.76 18.13 1.25
CA ILE A 192 -7.63 17.41 0.31
C ILE A 192 -6.90 17.15 -1.01
N LEU A 193 -6.25 18.18 -1.58
CA LEU A 193 -5.50 18.00 -2.82
C LEU A 193 -4.28 17.10 -2.63
N GLY A 194 -3.61 17.17 -1.48
CA GLY A 194 -2.50 16.30 -1.12
C GLY A 194 -2.91 14.83 -1.02
N SER A 195 -4.04 14.52 -0.37
CA SER A 195 -4.54 13.15 -0.24
C SER A 195 -5.03 12.57 -1.57
N LEU A 196 -5.71 13.37 -2.40
CA LEU A 196 -6.12 12.96 -3.74
C LEU A 196 -4.89 12.76 -4.65
N LEU A 197 -3.95 13.69 -4.62
CA LEU A 197 -2.72 13.61 -5.41
C LEU A 197 -1.89 12.39 -4.99
N SER A 198 -1.75 12.10 -3.70
CA SER A 198 -0.99 10.94 -3.23
C SER A 198 -1.60 9.62 -3.70
N GLY A 199 -2.90 9.41 -3.46
CA GLY A 199 -3.58 8.16 -3.76
C GLY A 199 -3.80 7.89 -5.25
N PHE A 200 -4.18 8.91 -6.03
CA PHE A 200 -4.59 8.73 -7.43
C PHE A 200 -3.48 8.99 -8.45
N VAL A 201 -2.45 9.76 -8.09
CA VAL A 201 -1.41 10.19 -9.05
C VAL A 201 -0.03 9.77 -8.60
N LEU A 202 0.38 10.10 -7.37
CA LEU A 202 1.77 9.89 -6.95
C LEU A 202 2.10 8.42 -6.78
N ILE A 203 1.32 7.68 -5.97
CA ILE A 203 1.59 6.26 -5.68
C ILE A 203 1.53 5.39 -6.96
N PRO A 204 0.56 5.53 -7.88
CA PRO A 204 0.52 4.69 -9.06
C PRO A 204 1.65 4.95 -10.08
N HIS A 205 2.23 6.15 -10.09
CA HIS A 205 3.21 6.57 -11.12
C HIS A 205 4.65 6.68 -10.60
N PHE A 206 4.84 6.91 -9.30
CA PHE A 206 6.13 7.13 -8.67
C PHE A 206 6.33 6.17 -7.50
N GLY A 207 7.56 5.67 -7.33
CA GLY A 207 7.91 4.87 -6.15
C GLY A 207 7.83 5.67 -4.85
N ILE A 208 7.56 4.98 -3.74
CA ILE A 208 7.36 5.58 -2.41
C ILE A 208 8.54 6.47 -2.03
N ASP A 209 9.77 6.00 -2.29
CA ASP A 209 11.02 6.72 -2.03
C ASP A 209 11.03 8.11 -2.70
N TYR A 210 10.61 8.20 -3.95
CA TYR A 210 10.58 9.45 -4.70
C TYR A 210 9.55 10.42 -4.15
N ILE A 211 8.39 9.92 -3.72
CA ILE A 211 7.32 10.75 -3.13
C ILE A 211 7.81 11.34 -1.81
N PHE A 212 8.49 10.54 -0.99
CA PHE A 212 9.04 10.98 0.29
C PHE A 212 10.13 12.04 0.11
N ILE A 213 11.08 11.80 -0.80
CA ILE A 213 12.15 12.74 -1.13
C ILE A 213 11.57 14.04 -1.72
N ALA A 214 10.60 13.94 -2.64
CA ALA A 214 9.97 15.11 -3.26
C ALA A 214 9.20 15.96 -2.23
N THR A 215 8.47 15.31 -1.32
CA THR A 215 7.73 16.01 -0.25
C THR A 215 8.67 16.69 0.73
N GLY A 216 9.73 16.00 1.15
CA GLY A 216 10.76 16.56 2.04
C GLY A 216 11.50 17.72 1.40
N THR A 217 11.85 17.59 0.11
CA THR A 217 12.47 18.65 -0.69
C THR A 217 11.54 19.85 -0.89
N THR A 218 10.24 19.61 -1.08
CA THR A 218 9.24 20.69 -1.21
C THR A 218 9.14 21.50 0.08
N LEU A 219 9.02 20.84 1.23
CA LEU A 219 9.04 21.49 2.54
C LEU A 219 10.37 22.22 2.78
N PHE A 220 11.49 21.57 2.44
CA PHE A 220 12.81 22.17 2.54
C PHE A 220 12.90 23.48 1.75
N ILE A 221 12.50 23.49 0.47
CA ILE A 221 12.52 24.68 -0.39
C ILE A 221 11.57 25.75 0.15
N LEU A 222 10.37 25.34 0.56
CA LEU A 222 9.34 26.24 1.10
C LEU A 222 9.80 26.95 2.38
N GLY A 223 10.59 26.28 3.23
CA GLY A 223 11.23 26.90 4.39
C GLY A 223 12.45 27.73 4.02
N PHE A 224 13.34 27.20 3.17
CA PHE A 224 14.63 27.80 2.88
C PHE A 224 14.53 29.11 2.09
N VAL A 225 13.74 29.13 1.02
CA VAL A 225 13.66 30.29 0.10
C VAL A 225 13.17 31.56 0.81
N PRO A 226 12.08 31.53 1.60
CA PRO A 226 11.68 32.69 2.39
C PRO A 226 12.73 33.11 3.43
N LEU A 227 13.45 32.19 4.05
CA LEU A 227 14.51 32.53 5.01
C LEU A 227 15.67 33.30 4.36
N LEU A 228 15.98 33.06 3.08
CA LEU A 228 16.92 33.88 2.31
C LEU A 228 16.48 35.34 2.24
N ILE A 229 15.17 35.55 2.08
CA ILE A 229 14.57 36.86 1.91
C ILE A 229 14.41 37.58 3.26
N PHE A 230 14.13 36.84 4.34
CA PHE A 230 13.80 37.40 5.66
C PHE A 230 14.95 37.38 6.69
N GLY A 231 16.15 36.95 6.30
CA GLY A 231 17.39 37.35 7.00
C GLY A 231 18.24 36.23 7.60
N LEU A 232 18.63 35.23 6.79
CA LEU A 232 19.81 34.42 7.11
C LEU A 232 21.09 35.23 6.94
N GLU A 233 21.96 35.23 7.95
CA GLU A 233 23.32 35.72 7.79
C GLU A 233 24.09 34.85 6.78
N LYS A 234 24.95 35.45 5.94
CA LYS A 234 25.71 34.72 4.90
C LYS A 234 26.49 33.50 5.42
N LYS A 235 26.92 33.50 6.68
CA LYS A 235 27.60 32.36 7.33
C LYS A 235 26.65 31.21 7.70
N GLN A 236 25.43 31.54 8.13
CA GLN A 236 24.39 30.55 8.43
C GLN A 236 23.88 29.91 7.13
N LEU A 237 23.78 30.71 6.07
CA LEU A 237 23.46 30.25 4.73
C LEU A 237 24.42 29.16 4.23
N PHE A 238 25.72 29.41 4.35
CA PHE A 238 26.77 28.48 3.93
C PHE A 238 26.73 27.17 4.73
N ARG A 239 26.51 27.26 6.05
CA ARG A 239 26.34 26.06 6.91
C ARG A 239 25.11 25.25 6.54
N SER A 240 23.97 25.90 6.28
CA SER A 240 22.76 25.22 5.81
C SER A 240 23.01 24.50 4.48
N LEU A 241 23.61 25.17 3.50
CA LEU A 241 23.98 24.58 2.19
C LEU A 241 24.93 23.38 2.32
N LEU A 242 25.86 23.41 3.26
CA LEU A 242 26.79 22.31 3.51
C LEU A 242 26.09 21.12 4.17
N ILE A 243 25.21 21.36 5.13
CA ILE A 243 24.36 20.32 5.74
C ILE A 243 23.42 19.71 4.69
N ILE A 244 22.83 20.53 3.81
CA ILE A 244 21.97 20.09 2.70
C ILE A 244 22.77 19.23 1.72
N SER A 245 23.95 19.68 1.31
CA SER A 245 24.81 18.91 0.41
C SER A 245 25.22 17.58 1.03
N LEU A 246 25.47 17.53 2.34
CA LEU A 246 25.79 16.31 3.07
C LEU A 246 24.59 15.38 3.17
N LEU A 247 23.40 15.90 3.52
CA LEU A 247 22.18 15.11 3.61
C LEU A 247 21.74 14.57 2.25
N VAL A 248 21.85 15.39 1.20
CA VAL A 248 21.60 14.99 -0.19
C VAL A 248 22.63 13.96 -0.64
N PHE A 249 23.90 14.14 -0.32
CA PHE A 249 24.94 13.15 -0.63
C PHE A 249 24.72 11.82 0.09
N ILE A 250 24.35 11.84 1.37
CA ILE A 250 24.00 10.63 2.14
C ILE A 250 22.73 9.98 1.57
N ALA A 251 21.71 10.77 1.20
CA ALA A 251 20.50 10.26 0.59
C ALA A 251 20.75 9.60 -0.78
N ILE A 252 21.57 10.23 -1.63
CA ILE A 252 21.96 9.66 -2.93
C ILE A 252 22.81 8.40 -2.72
N SER A 253 23.77 8.43 -1.78
CA SER A 253 24.66 7.29 -1.50
C SER A 253 23.93 6.09 -0.93
N THR A 254 22.86 6.30 -0.16
CA THR A 254 22.02 5.23 0.41
C THR A 254 21.00 4.69 -0.60
N VAL A 255 20.57 5.46 -1.59
CA VAL A 255 19.80 4.95 -2.75
C VAL A 255 20.59 3.91 -3.54
N GLN A 256 21.93 3.99 -3.50
CA GLN A 256 22.80 3.08 -4.24
C GLN A 256 23.16 1.78 -3.50
N GLN A 257 22.74 1.62 -2.25
CA GLN A 257 22.93 0.37 -1.52
C GLN A 257 21.81 -0.62 -1.88
N LYS A 258 22.04 -1.34 -2.98
CA LYS A 258 21.31 -2.54 -3.36
C LYS A 258 21.55 -3.62 -2.28
N VAL A 259 20.60 -3.76 -1.37
CA VAL A 259 20.42 -4.91 -0.47
C VAL A 259 19.01 -5.40 -0.82
N ASP A 260 18.73 -6.54 -1.43
CA ASP A 260 19.32 -7.88 -1.41
C ASP A 260 19.13 -8.57 -2.78
N ALA A 261 19.47 -9.88 -2.85
CA ALA A 261 19.34 -10.89 -3.92
C ALA A 261 17.97 -11.02 -4.65
N SER A 262 17.17 -9.95 -4.67
CA SER A 262 15.96 -9.83 -5.47
C SER A 262 16.27 -9.64 -6.95
N VAL A 263 15.61 -10.46 -7.77
CA VAL A 263 15.59 -10.39 -9.23
C VAL A 263 14.74 -9.20 -9.69
N TYR A 264 13.70 -8.86 -8.93
CA TYR A 264 12.82 -7.71 -9.17
C TYR A 264 12.28 -7.18 -7.85
N SER A 265 12.24 -5.87 -7.66
CA SER A 265 11.53 -5.26 -6.53
C SER A 265 10.97 -3.90 -6.93
N LYS A 266 9.67 -3.70 -6.75
CA LYS A 266 8.98 -2.44 -7.07
C LYS A 266 7.73 -2.28 -6.23
N ASP A 267 7.41 -1.04 -5.84
CA ASP A 267 6.10 -0.72 -5.27
C ASP A 267 5.01 -0.90 -6.33
N GLY A 268 4.07 -1.80 -6.08
CA GLY A 268 2.84 -1.96 -6.86
C GLY A 268 1.76 -0.97 -6.41
N ILE A 269 0.57 -1.08 -7.00
CA ILE A 269 -0.55 -0.20 -6.62
C ILE A 269 -1.08 -0.56 -5.24
N TYR A 270 -1.15 -1.86 -4.94
CA TYR A 270 -1.73 -2.38 -3.72
C TYR A 270 -0.70 -2.82 -2.70
N GLU A 271 0.43 -3.35 -3.13
CA GLU A 271 1.47 -3.92 -2.26
C GLU A 271 2.84 -3.77 -2.93
N LYS A 272 3.91 -3.86 -2.15
CA LYS A 272 5.27 -3.96 -2.70
C LYS A 272 5.49 -5.37 -3.26
N ILE A 273 5.91 -5.44 -4.51
CA ILE A 273 6.18 -6.71 -5.19
C ILE A 273 7.68 -6.98 -5.18
N THR A 274 8.06 -8.16 -4.69
CA THR A 274 9.45 -8.63 -4.70
C THR A 274 9.53 -10.03 -5.28
N ILE A 275 10.45 -10.24 -6.20
CA ILE A 275 10.81 -11.53 -6.78
C ILE A 275 12.28 -11.77 -6.46
N TYR A 276 12.58 -12.95 -5.92
CA TYR A 276 13.95 -13.33 -5.58
C TYR A 276 14.17 -14.82 -5.80
N ASP A 277 15.42 -15.18 -6.05
CA ASP A 277 15.82 -16.58 -6.23
C ASP A 277 16.40 -17.11 -4.92
N GLY A 278 16.07 -18.36 -4.61
CA GLY A 278 16.53 -19.08 -3.44
C GLY A 278 16.44 -20.58 -3.67
N ALA A 279 16.26 -21.35 -2.59
CA ALA A 279 16.05 -22.79 -2.68
C ALA A 279 14.88 -23.24 -1.79
N PHE A 280 14.09 -24.18 -2.30
CA PHE A 280 13.05 -24.87 -1.54
C PHE A 280 13.28 -26.38 -1.69
N ASN A 281 13.38 -27.11 -0.58
CA ASN A 281 13.73 -28.54 -0.58
C ASN A 281 14.94 -28.86 -1.48
N GLU A 282 16.03 -28.10 -1.31
CA GLU A 282 17.29 -28.23 -2.06
C GLU A 282 17.19 -27.94 -3.57
N ARG A 283 16.01 -27.59 -4.09
CA ARG A 283 15.81 -27.24 -5.51
C ARG A 283 15.84 -25.73 -5.72
N PRO A 284 16.44 -25.24 -6.82
CA PRO A 284 16.44 -23.82 -7.14
C PRO A 284 15.01 -23.32 -7.35
N THR A 285 14.62 -22.28 -6.62
CA THR A 285 13.23 -21.80 -6.58
C THR A 285 13.20 -20.28 -6.69
N ARG A 286 12.28 -19.79 -7.52
CA ARG A 286 11.95 -18.37 -7.60
C ARG A 286 10.71 -18.08 -6.78
N PHE A 287 10.82 -17.15 -5.86
CA PHE A 287 9.74 -16.74 -4.98
C PHE A 287 9.10 -15.43 -5.43
N PHE A 288 7.80 -15.34 -5.23
CA PHE A 288 6.97 -14.14 -5.39
C PHE A 288 6.45 -13.72 -4.02
N GLN A 289 6.75 -12.48 -3.63
CA GLN A 289 6.39 -11.93 -2.33
C GLN A 289 5.65 -10.60 -2.50
N GLN A 290 4.54 -10.46 -1.79
CA GLN A 290 3.75 -9.24 -1.68
C GLN A 290 3.88 -8.68 -0.25
N ASP A 291 4.46 -7.49 -0.13
CA ASP A 291 4.91 -6.92 1.14
C ASP A 291 5.77 -7.92 1.95
N LYS A 292 5.21 -8.50 3.02
CA LYS A 292 5.87 -9.51 3.87
C LYS A 292 5.30 -10.93 3.67
N SER A 293 4.32 -11.10 2.79
CA SER A 293 3.62 -12.36 2.55
C SER A 293 4.30 -13.14 1.42
N PRO A 294 4.83 -14.35 1.68
CA PRO A 294 5.19 -15.27 0.60
C PRO A 294 3.91 -15.69 -0.11
N SER A 295 3.76 -15.29 -1.38
CA SER A 295 2.50 -15.43 -2.10
C SER A 295 2.53 -16.57 -3.11
N ALA A 296 3.65 -16.80 -3.79
CA ALA A 296 3.78 -17.89 -4.74
C ALA A 296 5.26 -18.25 -4.97
N ALA A 297 5.52 -19.41 -5.56
CA ALA A 297 6.86 -19.81 -5.97
C ALA A 297 6.83 -20.76 -7.17
N MET A 298 7.95 -20.85 -7.88
CA MET A 298 8.15 -21.75 -9.02
C MET A 298 9.55 -22.37 -8.96
N PHE A 299 9.64 -23.68 -9.20
CA PHE A 299 10.92 -24.36 -9.39
C PHE A 299 11.54 -23.91 -10.71
N ILE A 300 12.81 -23.48 -10.66
CA ILE A 300 13.53 -22.94 -11.84
C ILE A 300 14.03 -24.08 -12.75
N ASP A 301 14.24 -25.26 -12.17
CA ASP A 301 14.71 -26.47 -12.84
C ASP A 301 13.59 -27.29 -13.51
N SER A 302 12.35 -26.80 -13.52
CA SER A 302 11.18 -27.51 -14.03
C SER A 302 10.33 -26.65 -14.95
N ASN A 303 10.01 -27.19 -16.13
CA ASN A 303 9.07 -26.58 -17.07
C ASN A 303 7.66 -27.18 -16.97
N ASN A 304 7.43 -28.15 -16.08
CA ASN A 304 6.13 -28.77 -15.90
C ASN A 304 5.22 -27.87 -15.04
N PRO A 305 4.10 -27.34 -15.58
CA PRO A 305 3.18 -26.49 -14.82
C PRO A 305 2.60 -27.13 -13.56
N THR A 306 2.56 -28.46 -13.50
CA THR A 306 2.01 -29.22 -12.37
C THR A 306 3.05 -29.52 -11.29
N ASP A 307 4.34 -29.27 -11.53
CA ASP A 307 5.42 -29.39 -10.54
C ASP A 307 5.45 -28.14 -9.64
N MET A 308 4.52 -28.09 -8.70
CA MET A 308 4.31 -26.94 -7.84
C MET A 308 5.14 -27.01 -6.55
N VAL A 309 5.65 -25.84 -6.13
CA VAL A 309 6.46 -25.65 -4.92
C VAL A 309 5.63 -25.83 -3.65
N TYR A 310 4.50 -25.13 -3.55
CA TYR A 310 3.66 -25.18 -2.36
C TYR A 310 2.62 -26.28 -2.47
N GLU A 311 2.55 -27.15 -1.46
CA GLU A 311 1.68 -28.34 -1.47
C GLU A 311 0.20 -27.98 -1.65
N TYR A 312 -0.27 -26.89 -1.03
CA TYR A 312 -1.66 -26.44 -1.14
C TYR A 312 -2.09 -26.18 -2.59
N THR A 313 -1.18 -25.69 -3.45
CA THR A 313 -1.52 -25.36 -4.84
C THR A 313 -1.89 -26.62 -5.61
N ARG A 314 -1.35 -27.80 -5.25
CA ARG A 314 -1.66 -29.10 -5.88
C ARG A 314 -3.12 -29.52 -5.67
N TYR A 315 -3.80 -28.98 -4.66
CA TYR A 315 -5.21 -29.26 -4.40
C TYR A 315 -6.14 -28.65 -5.46
N TYR A 316 -5.65 -27.87 -6.42
CA TYR A 316 -6.43 -27.55 -7.61
C TYR A 316 -7.02 -28.81 -8.23
N SER A 317 -6.26 -29.93 -8.29
CA SER A 317 -6.71 -31.18 -8.92
C SER A 317 -7.89 -31.87 -8.22
N VAL A 318 -8.28 -31.44 -7.02
CA VAL A 318 -9.44 -31.97 -6.29
C VAL A 318 -10.74 -31.77 -7.07
N TYR A 319 -10.80 -30.82 -8.01
CA TYR A 319 -11.97 -30.67 -8.90
C TYR A 319 -12.30 -31.97 -9.65
N LYS A 320 -11.30 -32.82 -9.96
CA LYS A 320 -11.46 -34.06 -10.74
C LYS A 320 -12.38 -35.07 -10.06
N LEU A 321 -12.56 -34.98 -8.74
CA LEU A 321 -13.46 -35.84 -7.97
C LEU A 321 -14.94 -35.49 -8.16
N PHE A 322 -15.22 -34.28 -8.63
CA PHE A 322 -16.57 -33.74 -8.74
C PHE A 322 -16.99 -33.57 -10.19
N LYS A 323 -16.09 -33.06 -11.04
CA LYS A 323 -16.37 -32.75 -12.43
C LYS A 323 -15.12 -32.95 -13.30
N LEU A 324 -15.16 -33.95 -14.18
CA LEU A 324 -14.04 -34.25 -15.10
C LEU A 324 -14.07 -33.37 -16.36
N ASP A 325 -15.26 -32.98 -16.82
CA ASP A 325 -15.45 -32.19 -18.03
C ASP A 325 -15.62 -30.70 -17.71
N VAL A 326 -14.53 -30.06 -17.29
CA VAL A 326 -14.48 -28.62 -17.00
C VAL A 326 -14.24 -27.87 -18.31
N GLN A 327 -15.16 -26.97 -18.69
CA GLN A 327 -15.05 -26.16 -19.90
C GLN A 327 -14.69 -24.70 -19.59
N ASN A 328 -15.18 -24.18 -18.46
CA ASN A 328 -14.94 -22.82 -18.02
C ASN A 328 -14.42 -22.81 -16.58
N ALA A 329 -13.16 -22.44 -16.41
CA ALA A 329 -12.55 -22.25 -15.09
C ALA A 329 -12.31 -20.76 -14.81
N LEU A 330 -12.51 -20.36 -13.57
CA LEU A 330 -12.12 -19.04 -13.04
C LEU A 330 -11.12 -19.23 -11.91
N VAL A 331 -10.00 -18.51 -11.98
CA VAL A 331 -9.06 -18.37 -10.86
C VAL A 331 -9.14 -16.94 -10.33
N ILE A 332 -9.40 -16.80 -9.03
CA ILE A 332 -9.46 -15.52 -8.34
C ILE A 332 -8.25 -15.41 -7.42
N GLY A 333 -7.38 -14.42 -7.67
CA GLY A 333 -6.06 -14.35 -7.06
C GLY A 333 -5.11 -15.35 -7.72
N ALA A 334 -4.09 -14.84 -8.42
CA ALA A 334 -3.30 -15.68 -9.33
C ALA A 334 -1.86 -15.92 -8.87
N GLY A 335 -1.32 -15.12 -7.94
CA GLY A 335 0.08 -15.20 -7.54
C GLY A 335 1.02 -15.27 -8.75
N ALA A 336 1.86 -16.31 -8.82
CA ALA A 336 2.76 -16.58 -9.95
C ALA A 336 2.09 -17.32 -11.14
N TYR A 337 0.76 -17.31 -11.23
CA TYR A 337 -0.05 -18.04 -12.22
C TYR A 337 0.13 -19.57 -12.19
N SER A 338 0.59 -20.14 -11.07
CA SER A 338 0.83 -21.58 -10.95
C SER A 338 -0.44 -22.41 -11.21
N ILE A 339 -1.56 -22.05 -10.58
CA ILE A 339 -2.85 -22.75 -10.77
C ILE A 339 -3.41 -22.56 -12.19
N PRO A 340 -3.47 -21.34 -12.75
CA PRO A 340 -3.86 -21.15 -14.14
C PRO A 340 -3.05 -22.00 -15.14
N LYS A 341 -1.72 -22.04 -15.01
CA LYS A 341 -0.87 -22.85 -15.89
C LYS A 341 -1.18 -24.34 -15.76
N ALA A 342 -1.36 -24.85 -14.55
CA ALA A 342 -1.69 -26.25 -14.33
C ALA A 342 -3.10 -26.63 -14.83
N LEU A 343 -4.08 -25.73 -14.72
CA LEU A 343 -5.40 -25.94 -15.32
C LEU A 343 -5.33 -25.97 -16.85
N LEU A 344 -4.53 -25.11 -17.49
CA LEU A 344 -4.36 -25.11 -18.94
C LEU A 344 -3.72 -26.41 -19.46
N GLU A 345 -2.81 -27.00 -18.68
CA GLU A 345 -2.15 -28.28 -18.95
C GLU A 345 -3.14 -29.45 -18.78
N ASP A 346 -3.83 -29.51 -17.64
CA ASP A 346 -4.76 -30.61 -17.32
C ASP A 346 -6.05 -30.59 -18.15
N LEU A 347 -6.49 -29.41 -18.60
CA LEU A 347 -7.75 -29.20 -19.30
C LEU A 347 -7.46 -28.58 -20.69
N PRO A 348 -7.10 -29.39 -21.71
CA PRO A 348 -6.64 -28.90 -23.00
C PRO A 348 -7.71 -28.10 -23.78
N ASN A 349 -9.00 -28.35 -23.50
CA ASN A 349 -10.13 -27.71 -24.17
C ASN A 349 -10.78 -26.58 -23.34
N ALA A 350 -10.42 -26.42 -22.07
CA ALA A 350 -11.06 -25.45 -21.19
C ALA A 350 -10.54 -24.03 -21.42
N THR A 351 -11.40 -23.04 -21.20
CA THR A 351 -11.00 -21.64 -21.01
C THR A 351 -10.74 -21.37 -19.53
N VAL A 352 -9.68 -20.61 -19.25
CA VAL A 352 -9.27 -20.21 -17.91
C VAL A 352 -9.31 -18.69 -17.84
N ASP A 353 -10.31 -18.17 -17.15
CA ASP A 353 -10.36 -16.74 -16.82
C ASP A 353 -9.62 -16.53 -15.49
N VAL A 354 -8.85 -15.46 -15.40
CA VAL A 354 -8.09 -15.09 -14.20
C VAL A 354 -8.49 -13.68 -13.79
N SER A 355 -8.85 -13.49 -12.52
CA SER A 355 -9.14 -12.17 -11.96
C SER A 355 -8.15 -11.87 -10.84
N ASP A 356 -7.31 -10.87 -11.05
CA ASP A 356 -6.39 -10.33 -10.04
C ASP A 356 -6.44 -8.80 -10.06
N ILE A 357 -6.26 -8.18 -8.90
CA ILE A 357 -6.36 -6.72 -8.78
C ILE A 357 -5.05 -6.02 -9.17
N GLU A 358 -3.91 -6.71 -9.09
CA GLU A 358 -2.59 -6.14 -9.33
C GLU A 358 -2.27 -6.07 -10.84
N PRO A 359 -2.20 -4.87 -11.45
CA PRO A 359 -2.06 -4.74 -12.90
C PRO A 359 -0.74 -5.28 -13.45
N SER A 360 0.33 -5.25 -12.66
CA SER A 360 1.65 -5.71 -13.11
C SER A 360 1.80 -7.23 -13.08
N LEU A 361 0.94 -7.95 -12.36
CA LEU A 361 1.14 -9.37 -12.04
C LEU A 361 1.20 -10.27 -13.28
N PHE A 362 0.34 -10.02 -14.26
CA PHE A 362 0.31 -10.81 -15.50
C PHE A 362 1.62 -10.67 -16.30
N ILE A 363 2.12 -9.44 -16.44
CA ILE A 363 3.37 -9.14 -17.15
C ILE A 363 4.57 -9.74 -16.39
N LEU A 364 4.58 -9.61 -15.06
CA LEU A 364 5.63 -10.19 -14.22
C LEU A 364 5.62 -11.72 -14.29
N SER A 365 4.44 -12.34 -14.37
CA SER A 365 4.32 -13.80 -14.50
C SER A 365 4.88 -14.31 -15.83
N LYS A 366 4.69 -13.57 -16.93
CA LYS A 366 5.33 -13.86 -18.22
C LYS A 366 6.84 -13.72 -18.15
N GLY A 367 7.33 -12.62 -17.55
CA GLY A 367 8.77 -12.32 -17.49
C GLY A 367 9.57 -13.20 -16.53
N TYR A 368 8.99 -13.59 -15.40
CA TYR A 368 9.73 -14.21 -14.29
C TYR A 368 9.26 -15.61 -13.91
N PHE A 369 8.02 -15.99 -14.24
CA PHE A 369 7.38 -17.24 -13.80
C PHE A 369 6.92 -18.13 -14.97
N GLY A 370 7.49 -17.96 -16.16
CA GLY A 370 7.27 -18.87 -17.29
C GLY A 370 5.81 -18.98 -17.75
N LEU A 371 5.03 -17.91 -17.61
CA LEU A 371 3.68 -17.86 -18.17
C LEU A 371 3.76 -17.63 -19.67
N GLU A 372 3.27 -18.58 -20.46
CA GLU A 372 3.21 -18.48 -21.91
C GLU A 372 1.92 -17.76 -22.37
N GLU A 373 1.97 -17.16 -23.56
CA GLU A 373 0.76 -16.65 -24.22
C GLU A 373 -0.13 -17.83 -24.61
N ASN A 374 -1.40 -17.78 -24.19
CA ASN A 374 -2.36 -18.83 -24.50
C ASN A 374 -3.72 -18.21 -24.81
N GLN A 375 -4.31 -18.57 -25.95
CA GLN A 375 -5.61 -18.04 -26.40
C GLN A 375 -6.76 -18.45 -25.47
N ARG A 376 -6.57 -19.48 -24.64
CA ARG A 376 -7.56 -19.96 -23.66
C ARG A 376 -7.44 -19.27 -22.30
N LEU A 377 -6.39 -18.46 -22.09
CA LEU A 377 -6.14 -17.74 -20.84
C LEU A 377 -6.58 -16.29 -20.98
N HIS A 378 -7.60 -15.87 -20.22
CA HIS A 378 -8.04 -14.48 -20.22
C HIS A 378 -7.74 -13.83 -18.88
N ASN A 379 -6.82 -12.87 -18.88
CA ASN A 379 -6.48 -12.09 -17.69
C ASN A 379 -7.39 -10.86 -17.55
N HIS A 380 -8.00 -10.70 -16.38
CA HIS A 380 -8.84 -9.58 -16.00
C HIS A 380 -8.24 -8.85 -14.80
N ILE A 381 -7.82 -7.60 -15.01
CA ILE A 381 -7.28 -6.73 -13.95
C ILE A 381 -8.47 -6.12 -13.18
N LYS A 382 -9.02 -6.88 -12.23
CA LYS A 382 -10.23 -6.53 -11.50
C LYS A 382 -10.31 -7.30 -10.19
N ASP A 383 -10.91 -6.67 -9.18
CA ASP A 383 -11.32 -7.36 -7.96
C ASP A 383 -12.23 -8.57 -8.28
N GLY A 384 -11.88 -9.73 -7.74
CA GLY A 384 -12.55 -11.00 -8.04
C GLY A 384 -14.04 -11.06 -7.70
N ARG A 385 -14.44 -10.49 -6.56
CA ARG A 385 -15.85 -10.42 -6.17
C ARG A 385 -16.63 -9.53 -7.12
N ARG A 386 -16.05 -8.38 -7.51
CA ARG A 386 -16.64 -7.48 -8.50
C ARG A 386 -16.70 -8.14 -9.89
N PHE A 387 -15.67 -8.86 -10.29
CA PHE A 387 -15.64 -9.61 -11.54
C PHE A 387 -16.78 -10.65 -11.59
N LEU A 388 -16.91 -11.48 -10.54
CA LEU A 388 -17.98 -12.46 -10.44
C LEU A 388 -19.37 -11.83 -10.50
N ARG A 389 -19.58 -10.73 -9.77
CA ARG A 389 -20.88 -10.03 -9.77
C ARG A 389 -21.25 -9.53 -11.15
N ASP A 390 -20.30 -8.89 -11.83
CA ASP A 390 -20.53 -8.19 -13.10
C ASP A 390 -20.48 -9.13 -14.33
N SER A 391 -19.91 -10.34 -14.22
CA SER A 391 -19.78 -11.30 -15.33
C SER A 391 -21.06 -12.11 -15.54
N ASP A 392 -21.57 -12.24 -16.76
CA ASP A 392 -22.72 -13.12 -17.06
C ASP A 392 -22.33 -14.60 -17.23
N LYS A 393 -21.02 -14.89 -17.27
CA LYS A 393 -20.48 -16.23 -17.48
C LYS A 393 -20.74 -17.14 -16.27
N LYS A 394 -20.97 -18.42 -16.56
CA LYS A 394 -21.01 -19.49 -15.56
C LYS A 394 -19.73 -20.29 -15.62
N TYR A 395 -19.25 -20.75 -14.47
CA TYR A 395 -18.02 -21.49 -14.35
C TYR A 395 -18.28 -22.91 -13.83
N ASP A 396 -17.57 -23.86 -14.39
CA ASP A 396 -17.54 -25.24 -13.94
C ASP A 396 -16.60 -25.41 -12.75
N LEU A 397 -15.56 -24.58 -12.70
CA LEU A 397 -14.60 -24.51 -11.61
C LEU A 397 -14.34 -23.05 -11.25
N ILE A 398 -14.46 -22.70 -9.97
CA ILE A 398 -13.94 -21.45 -9.42
C ILE A 398 -12.89 -21.82 -8.38
N PHE A 399 -11.64 -21.37 -8.56
CA PHE A 399 -10.58 -21.50 -7.58
C PHE A 399 -10.27 -20.12 -6.99
N SER A 400 -10.28 -19.98 -5.66
CA SER A 400 -10.03 -18.72 -4.96
C SER A 400 -8.79 -18.84 -4.08
N ASP A 401 -7.75 -18.05 -4.40
CA ASP A 401 -6.49 -17.95 -3.66
C ASP A 401 -6.17 -16.47 -3.41
N VAL A 402 -6.93 -15.84 -2.51
CA VAL A 402 -6.91 -14.38 -2.31
C VAL A 402 -6.37 -14.00 -0.93
N TYR A 403 -5.30 -13.23 -0.94
CA TYR A 403 -4.67 -12.67 0.27
C TYR A 403 -4.29 -11.21 0.02
N HIS A 404 -4.36 -10.38 1.06
CA HIS A 404 -4.00 -8.95 1.00
C HIS A 404 -2.99 -8.51 2.06
N SER A 405 -2.76 -9.30 3.11
CA SER A 405 -1.70 -9.01 4.09
C SER A 405 -1.49 -10.19 5.04
N LEU A 406 -0.25 -10.68 5.18
CA LEU A 406 0.20 -11.64 6.21
C LEU A 406 -0.81 -12.77 6.49
N PHE A 407 -1.13 -13.58 5.47
CA PHE A 407 -2.09 -14.69 5.55
C PHE A 407 -3.56 -14.30 5.80
N SER A 408 -3.89 -13.01 5.81
CA SER A 408 -5.26 -12.52 5.94
C SER A 408 -5.93 -12.39 4.57
N ILE A 409 -7.10 -13.00 4.49
CA ILE A 409 -8.00 -12.94 3.34
C ILE A 409 -8.74 -11.59 3.37
N PRO A 410 -8.89 -10.86 2.25
CA PRO A 410 -9.65 -9.64 2.25
C PRO A 410 -11.09 -9.90 2.68
N VAL A 411 -11.61 -9.05 3.59
CA VAL A 411 -12.89 -9.26 4.29
C VAL A 411 -14.03 -9.62 3.35
N HIS A 412 -14.13 -8.96 2.20
CA HIS A 412 -15.23 -9.18 1.26
C HIS A 412 -15.19 -10.52 0.55
N PHE A 413 -14.15 -11.35 0.70
CA PHE A 413 -14.06 -12.72 0.19
C PHE A 413 -14.42 -13.79 1.22
N THR A 414 -14.61 -13.45 2.49
CA THR A 414 -14.91 -14.42 3.56
C THR A 414 -16.39 -14.44 3.96
N THR A 415 -17.23 -13.66 3.27
CA THR A 415 -18.63 -13.42 3.69
C THR A 415 -19.62 -14.35 3.02
N GLN A 416 -20.75 -14.57 3.69
CA GLN A 416 -21.89 -15.32 3.14
C GLN A 416 -22.33 -14.76 1.77
N GLU A 417 -22.32 -13.44 1.59
CA GLU A 417 -22.71 -12.77 0.36
C GLU A 417 -21.75 -13.08 -0.79
N PHE A 418 -20.44 -13.11 -0.53
CA PHE A 418 -19.46 -13.52 -1.55
C PHE A 418 -19.67 -14.97 -1.98
N PHE A 419 -19.75 -15.90 -1.03
CA PHE A 419 -19.98 -17.31 -1.36
C PHE A 419 -21.31 -17.50 -2.10
N THR A 420 -22.34 -16.71 -1.78
CA THR A 420 -23.62 -16.74 -2.48
C THR A 420 -23.48 -16.28 -3.93
N ILE A 421 -22.72 -15.21 -4.18
CA ILE A 421 -22.39 -14.75 -5.54
C ILE A 421 -21.61 -15.86 -6.28
N ALA A 422 -20.58 -16.42 -5.67
CA ALA A 422 -19.76 -17.48 -6.27
C ALA A 422 -20.60 -18.70 -6.63
N LYS A 423 -21.43 -19.20 -5.70
CA LYS A 423 -22.36 -20.31 -5.94
C LYS A 423 -23.32 -20.01 -7.08
N LYS A 424 -23.88 -18.79 -7.13
CA LYS A 424 -24.75 -18.36 -8.24
C LYS A 424 -24.01 -18.31 -9.58
N LYS A 425 -22.68 -18.16 -9.61
CA LYS A 425 -21.88 -18.14 -10.84
C LYS A 425 -21.32 -19.51 -11.22
N LEU A 426 -21.52 -20.54 -10.41
CA LEU A 426 -21.23 -21.91 -10.80
C LEU A 426 -22.29 -22.47 -11.76
N SER A 427 -21.88 -23.42 -12.60
CA SER A 427 -22.78 -24.34 -13.29
C SER A 427 -23.48 -25.27 -12.28
N ALA A 428 -24.51 -26.01 -12.70
CA ALA A 428 -25.36 -26.78 -11.80
C ALA A 428 -24.59 -27.84 -10.98
N ASP A 429 -23.52 -28.38 -11.56
CA ASP A 429 -22.57 -29.35 -10.99
C ASP A 429 -21.16 -28.74 -10.85
N GLY A 430 -21.05 -27.41 -10.81
CA GLY A 430 -19.78 -26.72 -10.67
C GLY A 430 -19.18 -26.86 -9.27
N VAL A 431 -17.88 -26.60 -9.17
CA VAL A 431 -17.08 -26.72 -7.95
C VAL A 431 -16.45 -25.38 -7.60
N PHE A 432 -16.60 -24.97 -6.35
CA PHE A 432 -15.80 -23.90 -5.76
C PHE A 432 -14.69 -24.50 -4.90
N ILE A 433 -13.46 -24.03 -5.09
CA ILE A 433 -12.31 -24.39 -4.27
C ILE A 433 -11.70 -23.10 -3.72
N ALA A 434 -11.38 -23.06 -2.43
CA ALA A 434 -10.64 -21.95 -1.84
C ALA A 434 -9.51 -22.44 -0.95
N ASN A 435 -8.40 -21.70 -0.99
CA ASN A 435 -7.32 -21.83 -0.02
C ASN A 435 -7.59 -20.89 1.16
N VAL A 436 -7.58 -21.45 2.38
CA VAL A 436 -7.75 -20.70 3.62
C VAL A 436 -6.59 -21.05 4.55
N VAL A 437 -5.89 -20.06 5.09
CA VAL A 437 -4.87 -20.31 6.11
C VAL A 437 -5.56 -20.24 7.47
N GLY A 438 -5.37 -21.26 8.29
CA GLY A 438 -5.99 -21.33 9.60
C GLY A 438 -5.35 -22.35 10.53
N ASP A 439 -5.98 -22.50 11.69
CA ASP A 439 -5.60 -23.44 12.73
C ASP A 439 -6.82 -24.26 13.15
N LEU A 440 -6.60 -25.57 13.22
CA LEU A 440 -7.60 -26.56 13.66
C LEU A 440 -7.72 -26.63 15.18
N SER A 441 -6.96 -25.84 15.94
CA SER A 441 -7.17 -25.75 17.38
C SER A 441 -8.58 -25.24 17.71
N MET A 442 -9.17 -25.80 18.77
CA MET A 442 -10.49 -25.40 19.26
C MET A 442 -10.44 -24.13 20.13
N GLN A 443 -9.36 -23.37 20.08
CA GLN A 443 -9.24 -22.12 20.85
C GLN A 443 -10.14 -21.04 20.24
N GLN A 444 -10.89 -20.35 21.08
CA GLN A 444 -11.74 -19.24 20.67
C GLN A 444 -11.08 -17.89 21.01
N PRO A 445 -11.24 -16.86 20.16
CA PRO A 445 -12.00 -16.86 18.91
C PRO A 445 -11.21 -17.45 17.72
N SER A 446 -11.87 -18.22 16.84
CA SER A 446 -11.23 -18.84 15.66
C SER A 446 -11.78 -18.29 14.33
N PHE A 447 -10.88 -17.73 13.50
CA PHE A 447 -11.21 -17.33 12.13
C PHE A 447 -11.65 -18.52 11.29
N LEU A 448 -10.88 -19.61 11.32
CA LEU A 448 -11.15 -20.80 10.51
C LEU A 448 -12.54 -21.37 10.81
N MET A 449 -12.92 -21.48 12.08
CA MET A 449 -14.24 -22.03 12.45
C MET A 449 -15.39 -21.10 12.03
N ALA A 450 -15.21 -19.78 12.12
CA ALA A 450 -16.17 -18.81 11.61
C ALA A 450 -16.31 -18.89 10.08
N GLU A 451 -15.21 -19.08 9.36
CA GLU A 451 -15.20 -19.20 7.92
C GLU A 451 -15.82 -20.53 7.45
N ILE A 452 -15.51 -21.66 8.10
CA ILE A 452 -16.16 -22.96 7.85
C ILE A 452 -17.66 -22.84 8.02
N ARG A 453 -18.13 -22.27 9.14
CA ARG A 453 -19.56 -22.07 9.41
C ARG A 453 -20.22 -21.22 8.32
N THR A 454 -19.55 -20.14 7.91
CA THR A 454 -20.04 -19.23 6.88
C THR A 454 -20.12 -19.91 5.53
N PHE A 455 -19.08 -20.64 5.14
CA PHE A 455 -19.03 -21.41 3.90
C PHE A 455 -20.14 -22.47 3.85
N GLN A 456 -20.32 -23.24 4.93
CA GLN A 456 -21.37 -24.27 5.04
C GLN A 456 -22.78 -23.70 4.93
N SER A 457 -22.99 -22.46 5.37
CA SER A 457 -24.30 -21.79 5.24
C SER A 457 -24.73 -21.59 3.78
N VAL A 458 -23.78 -21.56 2.84
CA VAL A 458 -24.02 -21.40 1.40
C VAL A 458 -23.81 -22.70 0.62
N PHE A 459 -22.80 -23.48 0.99
CA PHE A 459 -22.47 -24.79 0.40
C PHE A 459 -22.72 -25.94 1.40
N PRO A 460 -23.95 -26.47 1.48
CA PRO A 460 -24.24 -27.65 2.31
C PRO A 460 -23.42 -28.89 1.93
N ASN A 461 -23.12 -29.04 0.64
CA ASN A 461 -22.22 -30.07 0.11
C ASN A 461 -20.78 -29.54 0.11
N SER A 462 -20.18 -29.47 1.30
CA SER A 462 -18.82 -28.95 1.49
C SER A 462 -17.88 -29.96 2.13
N TYR A 463 -16.60 -29.84 1.75
CA TYR A 463 -15.50 -30.70 2.16
C TYR A 463 -14.29 -29.83 2.46
N PHE A 464 -13.49 -30.24 3.45
CA PHE A 464 -12.38 -29.44 3.95
C PHE A 464 -11.15 -30.34 4.08
N PHE A 465 -10.02 -29.93 3.53
CA PHE A 465 -8.78 -30.71 3.57
C PHE A 465 -7.69 -29.95 4.29
N ALA A 466 -7.09 -30.56 5.31
CA ALA A 466 -5.91 -30.06 5.99
C ALA A 466 -4.67 -30.43 5.17
N VAL A 467 -3.96 -29.45 4.61
CA VAL A 467 -2.81 -29.73 3.72
C VAL A 467 -1.68 -30.43 4.47
N ASP A 468 -1.39 -30.01 5.71
CA ASP A 468 -0.33 -30.63 6.51
C ASP A 468 -0.81 -31.90 7.20
N ALA A 469 -1.74 -31.78 8.15
CA ALA A 469 -2.36 -32.91 8.83
C ALA A 469 -3.63 -32.47 9.59
N THR A 470 -4.61 -33.37 9.66
CA THR A 470 -5.90 -33.15 10.32
C THR A 470 -5.81 -32.97 11.84
N GLN A 471 -4.75 -33.50 12.46
CA GLN A 471 -4.51 -33.37 13.91
C GLN A 471 -3.50 -32.26 14.27
N LYS A 472 -2.85 -31.65 13.27
CA LYS A 472 -1.85 -30.60 13.52
C LYS A 472 -2.56 -29.32 13.91
N THR A 473 -2.20 -28.78 15.06
CA THR A 473 -2.55 -27.41 15.47
C THR A 473 -1.44 -26.44 15.07
N GLY A 474 -1.80 -25.18 14.85
CA GLY A 474 -0.94 -24.16 14.28
C GLY A 474 -1.22 -23.89 12.80
N LEU A 475 -0.41 -23.02 12.21
CA LEU A 475 -0.63 -22.48 10.87
C LEU A 475 -0.48 -23.55 9.79
N GLN A 476 -1.55 -23.75 9.03
CA GLN A 476 -1.56 -24.58 7.83
C GLN A 476 -2.61 -24.10 6.82
N ASN A 477 -2.46 -24.53 5.57
CA ASN A 477 -3.48 -24.34 4.55
C ASN A 477 -4.60 -25.36 4.74
N ILE A 478 -5.84 -24.87 4.65
CA ILE A 478 -7.07 -25.65 4.66
C ILE A 478 -7.78 -25.39 3.33
N ILE A 479 -8.01 -26.43 2.55
CA ILE A 479 -8.68 -26.32 1.26
C ILE A 479 -10.17 -26.55 1.45
N PHE A 480 -10.94 -25.52 1.13
CA PHE A 480 -12.40 -25.52 1.18
C PHE A 480 -12.91 -25.95 -0.19
N VAL A 481 -13.81 -26.92 -0.23
CA VAL A 481 -14.45 -27.38 -1.47
C VAL A 481 -15.96 -27.31 -1.28
N GLY A 482 -16.64 -26.57 -2.16
CA GLY A 482 -18.09 -26.46 -2.20
C GLY A 482 -18.62 -26.98 -3.53
N TYR A 483 -19.37 -28.07 -3.49
CA TYR A 483 -20.00 -28.65 -4.68
C TYR A 483 -21.42 -28.10 -4.86
N ASN A 484 -21.73 -27.59 -6.05
CA ASN A 484 -23.05 -27.02 -6.34
C ASN A 484 -24.11 -28.08 -6.67
N GLY A 485 -23.68 -29.29 -7.06
CA GLY A 485 -24.60 -30.38 -7.40
C GLY A 485 -25.32 -30.96 -6.18
N ASN A 486 -26.46 -31.59 -6.43
CA ASN A 486 -27.32 -32.16 -5.37
C ASN A 486 -26.81 -33.50 -4.83
N LYS A 487 -25.96 -34.20 -5.58
CA LYS A 487 -25.42 -35.50 -5.18
C LYS A 487 -24.34 -35.30 -4.12
N LYS A 488 -24.55 -35.88 -2.93
CA LYS A 488 -23.49 -35.96 -1.93
C LYS A 488 -22.45 -36.98 -2.40
N ILE A 489 -21.20 -36.53 -2.54
CA ILE A 489 -20.08 -37.39 -2.89
C ILE A 489 -19.52 -37.96 -1.59
N ASP A 490 -19.44 -39.29 -1.49
CA ASP A 490 -18.77 -39.93 -0.37
C ASP A 490 -17.28 -40.04 -0.69
N LEU A 491 -16.50 -39.14 -0.09
CA LEU A 491 -15.06 -39.05 -0.35
C LEU A 491 -14.25 -40.12 0.41
N TYR A 492 -14.87 -40.93 1.28
CA TYR A 492 -14.15 -41.97 2.03
C TYR A 492 -14.08 -43.31 1.29
N SER A 493 -14.95 -43.53 0.29
CA SER A 493 -15.09 -44.79 -0.42
C SER A 493 -14.45 -44.81 -1.82
N ASP A 494 -13.99 -43.67 -2.32
CA ASP A 494 -13.40 -43.57 -3.67
C ASP A 494 -11.89 -43.88 -3.66
N GLN A 495 -11.43 -44.74 -4.58
CA GLN A 495 -10.00 -45.07 -4.72
C GLN A 495 -9.19 -43.93 -5.35
N LEU A 496 -9.84 -43.02 -6.10
CA LEU A 496 -9.21 -41.82 -6.68
C LEU A 496 -8.75 -40.81 -5.61
N LEU A 497 -9.20 -40.99 -4.36
CA LEU A 497 -8.94 -40.11 -3.23
C LEU A 497 -7.75 -40.53 -2.38
N SER A 498 -7.09 -41.66 -2.64
CA SER A 498 -6.03 -42.19 -1.77
C SER A 498 -4.95 -41.18 -1.32
N PRO A 499 -4.55 -40.14 -2.09
CA PRO A 499 -3.61 -39.13 -1.61
C PRO A 499 -4.22 -38.10 -0.64
N PHE A 500 -5.55 -37.89 -0.71
CA PHE A 500 -6.25 -36.81 -0.01
C PHE A 500 -7.17 -37.31 1.12
N THR A 501 -7.50 -38.61 1.19
CA THR A 501 -8.45 -39.14 2.17
C THR A 501 -7.99 -38.88 3.61
N ASP A 502 -6.70 -39.08 3.90
CA ASP A 502 -6.12 -38.86 5.24
C ASP A 502 -6.07 -37.38 5.63
N LYS A 503 -6.25 -36.49 4.66
CA LYS A 503 -6.24 -35.03 4.81
C LYS A 503 -7.65 -34.47 5.01
N LEU A 504 -8.70 -35.28 4.82
CA LEU A 504 -10.10 -34.85 4.92
C LEU A 504 -10.49 -34.59 6.40
N ILE A 505 -10.95 -33.38 6.68
CA ILE A 505 -11.34 -32.94 8.03
C ILE A 505 -12.76 -33.40 8.35
N ARG A 506 -12.92 -34.04 9.50
CA ARG A 506 -14.22 -34.46 10.04
C ARG A 506 -14.89 -33.32 10.78
N ILE A 507 -15.59 -32.45 10.05
CA ILE A 507 -16.24 -31.25 10.62
C ILE A 507 -17.20 -31.56 11.80
N LYS A 508 -17.80 -32.76 11.85
CA LYS A 508 -18.65 -33.18 12.97
C LYS A 508 -17.94 -33.22 14.32
N GLU A 509 -16.60 -33.26 14.33
CA GLU A 509 -15.77 -33.25 15.54
C GLU A 509 -15.58 -31.83 16.10
N PHE A 510 -16.00 -30.79 15.37
CA PHE A 510 -15.87 -29.39 15.76
C PHE A 510 -17.24 -28.77 16.09
N ASP A 511 -17.33 -28.07 17.22
CA ASP A 511 -18.52 -27.28 17.56
C ASP A 511 -18.44 -25.88 16.93
N LEU A 512 -19.20 -25.68 15.86
CA LEU A 512 -19.28 -24.41 15.14
C LEU A 512 -20.33 -23.44 15.73
N SER A 513 -21.13 -23.86 16.72
CA SER A 513 -22.26 -23.07 17.24
C SER A 513 -21.85 -21.72 17.82
N GLN A 514 -20.67 -21.67 18.44
CA GLN A 514 -20.09 -20.48 19.05
C GLN A 514 -19.37 -19.55 18.06
N SER A 515 -19.07 -20.03 16.84
CA SER A 515 -18.30 -19.26 15.86
C SER A 515 -19.22 -18.28 15.12
N PRO A 516 -18.90 -16.98 14.99
CA PRO A 516 -19.78 -16.02 14.34
C PRO A 516 -19.99 -16.35 12.85
N LEU A 517 -21.17 -15.99 12.32
CA LEU A 517 -21.40 -16.00 10.88
C LEU A 517 -20.83 -14.72 10.26
N LEU A 518 -19.95 -14.85 9.28
CA LEU A 518 -19.32 -13.72 8.61
C LEU A 518 -20.24 -13.20 7.50
N THR A 519 -20.59 -11.92 7.59
CA THR A 519 -21.45 -11.22 6.63
C THR A 519 -20.76 -9.93 6.20
N ASP A 520 -21.22 -9.32 5.11
CA ASP A 520 -20.74 -8.00 4.68
C ASP A 520 -20.87 -6.94 5.79
N ASN A 521 -21.86 -7.08 6.69
CA ASN A 521 -22.06 -6.20 7.83
C ASN A 521 -21.17 -6.52 9.04
N TYR A 522 -20.70 -7.77 9.17
CA TYR A 522 -19.87 -8.19 10.29
C TYR A 522 -18.93 -9.33 9.90
N ALA A 523 -17.67 -8.99 9.67
CA ALA A 523 -16.60 -9.94 9.37
C ALA A 523 -15.26 -9.41 9.89
N PRO A 524 -14.94 -9.59 11.19
CA PRO A 524 -13.72 -9.08 11.81
C PRO A 524 -12.48 -9.94 11.46
N VAL A 525 -12.27 -10.20 10.16
CA VAL A 525 -11.26 -11.14 9.65
C VAL A 525 -9.87 -10.83 10.17
N GLU A 526 -9.38 -9.60 9.97
CA GLU A 526 -8.03 -9.23 10.39
C GLU A 526 -7.81 -9.34 11.91
N TYR A 527 -8.84 -9.05 12.72
CA TYR A 527 -8.75 -9.21 14.17
C TYR A 527 -8.63 -10.68 14.57
N LEU A 528 -9.43 -11.56 13.95
CA LEU A 528 -9.40 -13.00 14.20
C LEU A 528 -8.09 -13.61 13.69
N SER A 529 -7.64 -13.23 12.48
CA SER A 529 -6.35 -13.65 11.92
C SER A 529 -5.17 -13.18 12.77
N ALA A 530 -5.18 -11.94 13.27
CA ALA A 530 -4.08 -11.42 14.08
C ALA A 530 -3.96 -12.12 15.44
N LYS A 531 -5.08 -12.43 16.12
CA LYS A 531 -5.06 -13.24 17.35
C LYS A 531 -4.45 -14.60 17.13
N PHE A 532 -4.84 -15.25 16.03
CA PHE A 532 -4.29 -16.52 15.62
C PHE A 532 -2.77 -16.42 15.35
N LEU A 533 -2.32 -15.44 14.58
CA LEU A 533 -0.89 -15.25 14.26
C LEU A 533 -0.06 -14.97 15.51
N GLN A 534 -0.58 -14.19 16.46
CA GLN A 534 0.11 -13.92 17.73
C GLN A 534 0.32 -15.22 18.54
N GLN A 535 -0.68 -16.11 18.56
CA GLN A 535 -0.57 -17.41 19.23
C GLN A 535 0.40 -18.34 18.51
N ALA A 536 0.32 -18.42 17.18
CA ALA A 536 1.14 -19.32 16.37
C ALA A 536 2.63 -18.91 16.32
N LEU A 537 2.92 -17.60 16.28
CA LEU A 537 4.27 -17.07 16.14
C LEU A 537 4.92 -16.66 17.48
N GLY A 538 4.17 -16.69 18.58
CA GLY A 538 4.67 -16.32 19.92
C GLY A 538 5.14 -14.87 20.05
N LYS A 539 4.63 -13.97 19.20
CA LYS A 539 5.03 -12.55 19.14
C LYS A 539 3.81 -11.63 19.14
#